data_AF-A0A2G2QB42-F1
#
_entry.id   AF-A0A2G2QB42-F1
#
_cell.length_a   1.000
_cell.length_b   1.000
_cell.length_c   1.000
_cell.angle_alpha   90.00
_cell.angle_beta   90.00
_cell.angle_gamma   90.00
#
_symmetry.space_group_name_H-M   'P 1'
#
loop_
_entity.id
_entity.type
_entity.pdbx_description
1 polymer ?
#
loop_
_entity_poly.entity_id
_entity_poly.type
_entity_poly.pdbx_seq_one_letter_code
_entity_poly.pdbx_strand_id
1 'polypeptide(L)'
;MRYLNFKHLILITTLLFAGSAVAEEDKFSSVREKLQTCFACHGENGASTMAAFPILAGQEFYYMYVQLKDMKKGLRESAVMGPIVAGLEKSEMKLMAEFFSKQAWPETSYTVDEKQAIAGKRVVAAGQCVRSNSRVLRLTNQHPEYTLNTMLDFKNGVQKNSPAVATLLKTFSEQELQDVANYLSSYTK
;
A
#
# COMPACT_ATOMS: atom_id res chain seq x y z
N MET A 1 -26.34 -13.15 79.58
CA MET A 1 -25.67 -12.09 78.78
C MET A 1 -24.40 -12.65 78.15
N ARG A 2 -24.32 -12.56 76.81
CA ARG A 2 -23.15 -12.59 75.90
C ARG A 2 -23.41 -13.51 74.69
N TYR A 3 -23.32 -12.86 73.55
CA TYR A 3 -23.89 -13.13 72.24
C TYR A 3 -23.16 -14.24 71.46
N LEU A 4 -23.91 -15.07 70.71
CA LEU A 4 -23.37 -15.93 69.65
C LEU A 4 -22.95 -15.06 68.45
N ASN A 5 -21.73 -15.30 67.96
CA ASN A 5 -21.13 -14.62 66.80
C ASN A 5 -21.74 -15.17 65.49
N PHE A 6 -22.71 -14.45 64.94
CA PHE A 6 -23.23 -14.68 63.59
C PHE A 6 -22.33 -13.94 62.60
N LYS A 7 -21.22 -14.55 62.22
CA LYS A 7 -20.37 -14.04 61.14
C LYS A 7 -20.18 -15.12 60.09
N HIS A 8 -20.69 -14.81 58.90
CA HIS A 8 -20.40 -15.44 57.60
C HIS A 8 -21.34 -16.56 57.15
N LEU A 9 -22.53 -16.15 56.68
CA LEU A 9 -23.18 -16.82 55.56
C LEU A 9 -23.50 -15.76 54.49
N ILE A 10 -22.51 -15.46 53.64
CA ILE A 10 -22.72 -14.69 52.40
C ILE A 10 -22.71 -15.72 51.27
N LEU A 11 -23.90 -16.07 50.81
CA LEU A 11 -24.12 -16.89 49.62
C LEU A 11 -23.82 -16.02 48.39
N ILE A 12 -22.60 -16.08 47.86
CA ILE A 12 -22.23 -15.40 46.61
C ILE A 12 -22.75 -16.24 45.45
N THR A 13 -23.94 -15.89 44.95
CA THR A 13 -24.43 -16.35 43.64
C THR A 13 -23.61 -15.68 42.54
N THR A 14 -22.58 -16.37 42.07
CA THR A 14 -21.84 -15.98 40.87
C THR A 14 -22.70 -16.25 39.64
N LEU A 15 -23.29 -15.18 39.10
CA LEU A 15 -23.99 -15.20 37.82
C LEU A 15 -22.93 -15.34 36.71
N LEU A 16 -22.80 -16.54 36.14
CA LEU A 16 -21.99 -16.78 34.95
C LEU A 16 -22.62 -16.05 33.76
N PHE A 17 -22.13 -14.86 33.45
CA PHE A 17 -22.38 -14.22 32.17
C PHE A 17 -21.58 -14.96 31.10
N ALA A 18 -22.20 -15.94 30.44
CA ALA A 18 -21.67 -16.55 29.23
C ALA A 18 -21.77 -15.51 28.10
N GLY A 19 -20.76 -14.64 28.00
CA GLY A 19 -20.59 -13.79 26.84
C GLY A 19 -20.28 -14.66 25.64
N SER A 20 -21.25 -14.87 24.76
CA SER A 20 -20.99 -15.42 23.43
C SER A 20 -20.08 -14.45 22.69
N ALA A 21 -18.80 -14.78 22.61
CA ALA A 21 -17.89 -14.15 21.67
C ALA A 21 -18.38 -14.51 20.26
N VAL A 22 -19.09 -13.59 19.62
CA VAL A 22 -19.36 -13.68 18.19
C VAL A 22 -17.99 -13.48 17.54
N ALA A 23 -17.39 -14.54 17.03
CA ALA A 23 -16.18 -14.43 16.22
C ALA A 23 -16.52 -13.50 15.04
N GLU A 24 -15.86 -12.35 14.98
CA GLU A 24 -15.99 -11.42 13.86
C GLU A 24 -15.57 -12.16 12.60
N GLU A 25 -16.49 -12.29 11.64
CA GLU A 25 -16.23 -12.98 10.39
C GLU A 25 -15.07 -12.28 9.67
N ASP A 26 -13.98 -13.00 9.38
CA ASP A 26 -12.87 -12.43 8.63
C ASP A 26 -13.35 -12.03 7.24
N LYS A 27 -13.56 -10.72 7.07
CA LYS A 27 -13.95 -10.08 5.82
C LYS A 27 -13.07 -10.47 4.62
N PHE A 28 -11.80 -10.82 4.86
CA PHE A 28 -10.84 -11.16 3.82
C PHE A 28 -10.72 -12.67 3.55
N SER A 29 -11.49 -13.50 4.24
CA SER A 29 -11.47 -14.97 4.11
C SER A 29 -11.55 -15.44 2.66
N SER A 30 -12.45 -14.86 1.87
CA SER A 30 -12.65 -15.18 0.44
C SER A 30 -11.45 -14.87 -0.47
N VAL A 31 -10.51 -14.02 -0.05
CA VAL A 31 -9.30 -13.65 -0.82
C VAL A 31 -8.01 -14.13 -0.17
N ARG A 32 -8.09 -14.84 0.96
CA ARG A 32 -6.92 -15.17 1.80
C ARG A 32 -5.85 -15.96 1.04
N GLU A 33 -6.25 -16.99 0.29
CA GLU A 33 -5.33 -17.79 -0.52
C GLU A 33 -4.64 -16.94 -1.59
N LYS A 34 -5.41 -16.08 -2.28
CA LYS A 34 -4.86 -15.20 -3.32
C LYS A 34 -3.91 -14.14 -2.76
N LEU A 35 -4.16 -13.66 -1.54
CA LEU A 35 -3.24 -12.74 -0.84
C LEU A 35 -1.87 -13.39 -0.60
N GLN A 36 -1.81 -14.70 -0.31
CA GLN A 36 -0.53 -15.40 -0.15
C GLN A 36 0.31 -15.35 -1.44
N THR A 37 -0.33 -15.49 -2.61
CA THR A 37 0.34 -15.33 -3.90
C THR A 37 0.90 -13.91 -4.07
N CYS A 38 0.19 -12.88 -3.59
CA CYS A 38 0.68 -11.51 -3.64
C CYS A 38 1.95 -11.34 -2.78
N PHE A 39 1.98 -11.96 -1.60
CA PHE A 39 3.09 -11.83 -0.65
C PHE A 39 4.40 -12.43 -1.17
N ALA A 40 4.32 -13.42 -2.08
CA ALA A 40 5.50 -14.04 -2.67
C ALA A 40 6.43 -13.04 -3.38
N CYS A 41 5.88 -11.97 -3.97
CA CYS A 41 6.66 -10.92 -4.62
C CYS A 41 6.62 -9.60 -3.84
N HIS A 42 5.47 -9.26 -3.25
CA HIS A 42 5.29 -7.96 -2.59
C HIS A 42 5.61 -7.98 -1.09
N GLY A 43 6.18 -9.07 -0.58
CA GLY A 43 6.50 -9.23 0.84
C GLY A 43 5.28 -9.51 1.71
N GLU A 44 5.55 -9.91 2.96
CA GLU A 44 4.50 -10.17 3.94
C GLU A 44 3.61 -8.92 4.10
N ASN A 45 2.28 -9.12 4.04
CA ASN A 45 1.29 -8.05 4.05
C ASN A 45 1.49 -6.94 2.99
N GLY A 46 2.30 -7.19 1.96
CA GLY A 46 2.59 -6.20 0.91
C GLY A 46 3.73 -5.23 1.24
N ALA A 47 4.51 -5.49 2.29
CA ALA A 47 5.69 -4.71 2.66
C ALA A 47 6.96 -5.24 1.97
N SER A 48 7.07 -5.02 0.67
CA SER A 48 8.17 -5.55 -0.16
C SER A 48 9.52 -5.01 0.30
N THR A 49 10.48 -5.90 0.52
CA THR A 49 11.90 -5.58 0.73
C THR A 49 12.72 -5.67 -0.56
N MET A 50 12.12 -6.16 -1.65
CA MET A 50 12.76 -6.31 -2.95
C MET A 50 12.47 -5.09 -3.83
N ALA A 51 13.52 -4.39 -4.27
CA ALA A 51 13.40 -3.14 -5.03
C ALA A 51 12.58 -3.26 -6.33
N ALA A 52 12.60 -4.44 -6.96
CA ALA A 52 11.87 -4.73 -8.19
C ALA A 52 10.35 -4.81 -8.00
N PHE A 53 9.87 -5.06 -6.77
CA PHE A 53 8.46 -5.23 -6.47
C PHE A 53 7.95 -4.09 -5.59
N PRO A 54 6.93 -3.34 -6.02
CA PRO A 54 6.45 -2.20 -5.26
C PRO A 54 5.87 -2.61 -3.92
N ILE A 55 6.03 -1.74 -2.93
CA ILE A 55 5.29 -1.78 -1.67
C ILE A 55 3.81 -1.53 -1.95
N LEU A 56 2.97 -2.45 -1.47
CA LEU A 56 1.50 -2.37 -1.52
C LEU A 56 0.90 -1.98 -0.17
N ALA A 57 1.55 -2.39 0.92
CA ALA A 57 1.10 -2.12 2.29
C ALA A 57 0.94 -0.62 2.52
N GLY A 58 -0.20 -0.18 3.06
CA GLY A 58 -0.50 1.23 3.38
C GLY A 58 -0.75 2.14 2.17
N GLN A 59 -0.85 1.57 0.96
CA GLN A 59 -1.19 2.32 -0.24
C GLN A 59 -2.68 2.70 -0.27
N GLU A 60 -3.02 3.78 -0.94
CA GLU A 60 -4.40 4.26 -1.00
C GLU A 60 -5.35 3.27 -1.68
N PHE A 61 -6.48 2.98 -1.03
CA PHE A 61 -7.48 1.99 -1.49
C PHE A 61 -7.89 2.19 -2.95
N TYR A 62 -8.29 3.41 -3.31
CA TYR A 62 -8.82 3.68 -4.64
C TYR A 62 -7.72 3.56 -5.70
N TYR A 63 -6.51 4.03 -5.38
CA TYR A 63 -5.36 3.84 -6.26
C TYR A 63 -5.09 2.36 -6.51
N MET A 64 -5.01 1.54 -5.45
CA MET A 64 -4.74 0.10 -5.57
C MET A 64 -5.79 -0.60 -6.44
N TYR A 65 -7.07 -0.37 -6.18
CA TYR A 65 -8.16 -0.95 -6.98
C TYR A 65 -8.07 -0.52 -8.45
N VAL A 66 -7.78 0.75 -8.73
CA VAL A 66 -7.63 1.24 -10.10
C VAL A 66 -6.43 0.58 -10.79
N GLN A 67 -5.29 0.41 -10.12
CA GLN A 67 -4.13 -0.25 -10.72
C GLN A 67 -4.42 -1.70 -11.08
N LEU A 68 -5.05 -2.48 -10.19
CA LEU A 68 -5.45 -3.87 -10.47
C LEU A 68 -6.41 -3.94 -11.67
N LYS A 69 -7.43 -3.09 -11.68
CA LYS A 69 -8.42 -3.01 -12.75
C LYS A 69 -7.79 -2.59 -14.09
N ASP A 70 -6.88 -1.62 -14.08
CA ASP A 70 -6.23 -1.12 -15.29
C ASP A 70 -5.24 -2.13 -15.86
N MET A 71 -4.54 -2.89 -15.00
CA MET A 71 -3.71 -4.01 -15.43
C MET A 71 -4.57 -5.12 -16.05
N LYS A 72 -5.72 -5.47 -15.45
CA LYS A 72 -6.65 -6.47 -16.02
C LYS A 72 -7.20 -6.04 -17.39
N LYS A 73 -7.33 -4.73 -17.63
CA LYS A 73 -7.78 -4.15 -18.90
C LYS A 73 -6.66 -3.91 -19.91
N GLY A 74 -5.39 -4.16 -19.55
CA GLY A 74 -4.24 -3.85 -20.40
C GLY A 74 -3.93 -2.35 -20.55
N LEU A 75 -4.55 -1.48 -19.75
CA LEU A 75 -4.23 -0.03 -19.74
C LEU A 75 -2.93 0.26 -18.99
N ARG A 76 -2.55 -0.64 -18.09
CA ARG A 76 -1.23 -0.73 -17.47
C ARG A 76 -0.66 -2.10 -17.79
N GLU A 77 0.24 -2.16 -18.76
CA GLU A 77 0.81 -3.43 -19.20
C GLU A 77 1.83 -3.94 -18.17
N SER A 78 1.82 -5.25 -17.91
CA SER A 78 2.83 -5.91 -17.07
C SER A 78 2.89 -7.38 -17.45
N ALA A 79 4.06 -7.85 -17.86
CA ALA A 79 4.28 -9.26 -18.20
C ALA A 79 4.09 -10.18 -16.98
N VAL A 80 4.37 -9.68 -15.77
CA VAL A 80 4.26 -10.44 -14.52
C VAL A 80 2.86 -10.29 -13.93
N MET A 81 2.38 -9.07 -13.72
CA MET A 81 1.10 -8.84 -13.02
C MET A 81 -0.12 -9.07 -13.92
N GLY A 82 0.00 -8.90 -15.24
CA GLY A 82 -1.11 -9.06 -16.19
C GLY A 82 -1.83 -10.41 -16.07
N PRO A 83 -1.10 -11.55 -16.17
CA PRO A 83 -1.69 -12.88 -15.98
C PRO A 83 -2.30 -13.08 -14.59
N ILE A 84 -1.71 -12.51 -13.54
CA ILE A 84 -2.20 -12.63 -12.16
C ILE A 84 -3.56 -11.92 -12.02
N VAL A 85 -3.67 -10.67 -12.48
CA VAL A 85 -4.91 -9.89 -12.36
C VAL A 85 -6.00 -10.35 -13.33
N ALA A 86 -5.62 -11.05 -14.41
CA ALA A 86 -6.57 -11.63 -15.36
C ALA A 86 -7.54 -12.60 -14.67
N GLY A 87 -7.07 -13.33 -13.65
CA GLY A 87 -7.89 -14.26 -12.86
C GLY A 87 -8.71 -13.63 -11.72
N LEU A 88 -8.60 -12.32 -11.48
CA LEU A 88 -9.27 -11.67 -10.35
C LEU A 88 -10.65 -11.12 -10.71
N GLU A 89 -11.62 -11.36 -9.85
CA GLU A 89 -12.93 -10.73 -9.93
C GLU A 89 -12.94 -9.31 -9.36
N LYS A 90 -13.94 -8.51 -9.77
CA LYS A 90 -14.08 -7.12 -9.28
C LYS A 90 -14.20 -7.03 -7.76
N SER A 91 -14.93 -7.97 -7.15
CA SER A 91 -15.09 -8.05 -5.69
C SER A 91 -13.76 -8.37 -5.01
N GLU A 92 -12.98 -9.29 -5.57
CA GLU A 92 -11.68 -9.69 -5.04
C GLU A 92 -10.67 -8.54 -5.12
N MET A 93 -10.59 -7.85 -6.27
CA MET A 93 -9.72 -6.68 -6.43
C MET A 93 -10.04 -5.58 -5.40
N LYS A 94 -11.31 -5.39 -5.05
CA LYS A 94 -11.71 -4.45 -3.99
C LYS A 94 -11.29 -4.93 -2.62
N LEU A 95 -11.51 -6.21 -2.28
CA LEU A 95 -11.14 -6.76 -0.98
C LEU A 95 -9.61 -6.74 -0.78
N MET A 96 -8.84 -7.06 -1.81
CA MET A 96 -7.38 -6.97 -1.77
C MET A 96 -6.90 -5.53 -1.65
N ALA A 97 -7.48 -4.60 -2.41
CA ALA A 97 -7.17 -3.18 -2.28
C ALA A 97 -7.46 -2.66 -0.85
N GLU A 98 -8.57 -3.09 -0.26
CA GLU A 98 -8.91 -2.74 1.12
C GLU A 98 -7.92 -3.36 2.12
N PHE A 99 -7.58 -4.64 1.94
CA PHE A 99 -6.60 -5.33 2.77
C PHE A 99 -5.27 -4.58 2.81
N PHE A 100 -4.66 -4.31 1.64
CA PHE A 100 -3.36 -3.65 1.56
C PHE A 100 -3.41 -2.21 2.09
N SER A 101 -4.51 -1.48 1.85
CA SER A 101 -4.66 -0.10 2.33
C SER A 101 -4.71 0.04 3.85
N LYS A 102 -5.05 -1.03 4.57
CA LYS A 102 -5.09 -1.06 6.04
C LYS A 102 -3.77 -1.48 6.68
N GLN A 103 -2.78 -1.89 5.90
CA GLN A 103 -1.48 -2.27 6.42
C GLN A 103 -0.64 -1.03 6.75
N ALA A 104 0.36 -1.19 7.62
CA ALA A 104 1.30 -0.12 7.89
C ALA A 104 2.13 0.20 6.63
N TRP A 105 2.26 1.48 6.29
CA TRP A 105 3.20 1.92 5.26
C TRP A 105 4.62 1.75 5.80
N PRO A 106 5.46 0.89 5.20
CA PRO A 106 6.78 0.60 5.75
C PRO A 106 7.74 1.77 5.55
N GLU A 107 8.70 1.89 6.46
CA GLU A 107 9.90 2.69 6.25
C GLU A 107 10.95 1.85 5.53
N THR A 108 11.52 2.39 4.45
CA THR A 108 12.67 1.79 3.79
C THR A 108 13.93 2.47 4.32
N SER A 109 15.02 1.72 4.45
CA SER A 109 16.32 2.27 4.87
C SER A 109 17.04 3.04 3.74
N TYR A 110 16.32 3.44 2.69
CA TYR A 110 16.89 4.08 1.52
C TYR A 110 17.28 5.52 1.86
N THR A 111 18.52 5.89 1.56
CA THR A 111 19.05 7.23 1.81
C THR A 111 19.78 7.74 0.59
N VAL A 112 19.89 9.06 0.48
CA VAL A 112 20.56 9.77 -0.61
C VAL A 112 21.48 10.82 -0.01
N ASP A 113 22.49 11.24 -0.75
CA ASP A 113 23.33 12.35 -0.30
C ASP A 113 22.58 13.70 -0.34
N GLU A 114 23.10 14.71 0.34
CA GLU A 114 22.48 16.04 0.43
C GLU A 114 22.25 16.68 -0.94
N LYS A 115 23.19 16.49 -1.88
CA LYS A 115 23.10 17.09 -3.22
C LYS A 115 21.95 16.45 -4.01
N GLN A 116 21.81 15.13 -3.94
CA GLN A 116 20.70 14.38 -4.53
C GLN A 116 19.36 14.78 -3.91
N ALA A 117 19.30 14.94 -2.58
CA ALA A 117 18.10 15.38 -1.90
C ALA A 117 17.65 16.79 -2.36
N ILE A 118 18.59 17.74 -2.47
CA ILE A 118 18.31 19.10 -2.95
C ILE A 118 17.81 19.08 -4.40
N ALA A 119 18.47 18.32 -5.26
CA ALA A 119 18.09 18.20 -6.66
C ALA A 119 16.66 17.65 -6.81
N GLY A 120 16.36 16.52 -6.15
CA GLY A 120 15.04 15.89 -6.22
C GLY A 120 13.94 16.74 -5.59
N LYS A 121 14.20 17.40 -4.46
CA LYS A 121 13.25 18.33 -3.83
C LYS A 121 12.83 19.46 -4.76
N ARG A 122 13.78 20.03 -5.51
CA ARG A 122 13.53 21.10 -6.48
C ARG A 122 12.59 20.62 -7.60
N VAL A 123 12.83 19.42 -8.13
CA VAL A 123 12.01 18.85 -9.20
C VAL A 123 10.62 18.48 -8.69
N VAL A 124 10.51 17.85 -7.52
CA VAL A 124 9.22 17.52 -6.88
C VAL A 124 8.36 18.76 -6.64
N ALA A 125 8.98 19.88 -6.23
CA ALA A 125 8.28 21.15 -6.06
C ALA A 125 7.78 21.72 -7.40
N ALA A 126 8.60 21.65 -8.46
CA ALA A 126 8.23 22.10 -9.80
C ALA A 126 7.08 21.27 -10.40
N GLY A 127 7.09 19.95 -10.19
CA GLY A 127 6.10 19.02 -10.73
C GLY A 127 4.84 18.84 -9.87
N GLN A 128 4.76 19.47 -8.69
CA GLN A 128 3.67 19.28 -7.72
C GLN A 128 3.40 17.80 -7.36
N CYS A 129 4.43 16.95 -7.38
CA CYS A 129 4.29 15.49 -7.37
C CYS A 129 3.76 14.88 -6.05
N VAL A 130 3.63 15.67 -4.96
CA VAL A 130 3.43 15.18 -3.58
C VAL A 130 2.12 15.65 -2.93
N ARG A 131 0.98 15.54 -3.62
CA ARG A 131 -0.34 15.75 -2.99
C ARG A 131 -1.03 14.42 -2.70
N SER A 132 -0.72 13.79 -1.56
CA SER A 132 -1.41 12.57 -1.12
C SER A 132 -2.89 12.83 -0.78
N ASN A 133 -3.79 12.11 -1.43
CA ASN A 133 -5.18 11.93 -1.02
C ASN A 133 -5.61 10.52 -1.45
N SER A 134 -6.81 10.06 -1.10
CA SER A 134 -7.24 8.68 -1.39
C SER A 134 -7.19 8.28 -2.88
N ARG A 135 -7.09 9.24 -3.80
CA ARG A 135 -6.97 9.04 -5.26
C ARG A 135 -5.56 9.22 -5.79
N VAL A 136 -4.64 9.77 -4.98
CA VAL A 136 -3.25 10.04 -5.35
C VAL A 136 -2.36 9.09 -4.59
N LEU A 137 -1.54 8.33 -5.33
CA LEU A 137 -0.67 7.34 -4.75
C LEU A 137 0.26 7.91 -3.68
N ARG A 138 0.55 7.09 -2.68
CA ARG A 138 1.66 7.27 -1.76
C ARG A 138 2.97 6.96 -2.50
N LEU A 139 3.83 7.97 -2.60
CA LEU A 139 5.12 7.91 -3.30
C LEU A 139 6.32 7.84 -2.35
N THR A 140 6.18 8.41 -1.16
CA THR A 140 7.25 8.51 -0.15
C THR A 140 7.62 7.13 0.38
N ASN A 141 8.90 6.81 0.56
CA ASN A 141 9.43 5.49 0.92
C ASN A 141 9.12 4.34 -0.07
N GLN A 142 8.55 4.60 -1.24
CA GLN A 142 8.47 3.55 -2.27
C GLN A 142 9.87 3.23 -2.80
N HIS A 143 10.09 2.04 -3.36
CA HIS A 143 11.38 1.70 -3.98
C HIS A 143 11.75 2.68 -5.11
N PRO A 144 13.00 3.18 -5.15
CA PRO A 144 13.41 4.20 -6.13
C PRO A 144 13.42 3.64 -7.55
N GLU A 145 13.83 2.39 -7.72
CA GLU A 145 13.84 1.71 -9.01
C GLU A 145 12.42 1.56 -9.57
N TYR A 146 11.48 1.06 -8.77
CA TYR A 146 10.07 0.98 -9.18
C TYR A 146 9.50 2.37 -9.51
N THR A 147 9.82 3.38 -8.70
CA THR A 147 9.32 4.75 -8.89
C THR A 147 9.84 5.36 -10.19
N LEU A 148 11.14 5.20 -10.46
CA LEU A 148 11.76 5.64 -11.71
C LEU A 148 11.17 4.92 -12.92
N ASN A 149 11.13 3.58 -12.90
CA ASN A 149 10.61 2.78 -14.00
C ASN A 149 9.16 3.14 -14.31
N THR A 150 8.34 3.34 -13.28
CA THR A 150 6.95 3.82 -13.46
C THR A 150 6.90 5.20 -14.15
N MET A 151 7.79 6.13 -13.77
CA MET A 151 7.83 7.44 -14.42
C MET A 151 8.30 7.36 -15.87
N LEU A 152 9.29 6.51 -16.16
CA LEU A 152 9.77 6.26 -17.52
C LEU A 152 8.72 5.57 -18.38
N ASP A 153 7.96 4.62 -17.83
CA ASP A 153 6.86 3.96 -18.54
C ASP A 153 5.78 4.95 -18.96
N PHE A 154 5.42 5.90 -18.10
CA PHE A 154 4.51 6.99 -18.46
C PHE A 154 5.12 7.93 -19.50
N LYS A 155 6.38 8.34 -19.30
CA LYS A 155 7.10 9.24 -20.23
C LYS A 155 7.14 8.67 -21.65
N ASN A 156 7.43 7.38 -21.75
CA ASN A 156 7.63 6.64 -23.01
C ASN A 156 6.33 6.06 -23.58
N GLY A 157 5.19 6.24 -22.91
CA GLY A 157 3.88 5.79 -23.38
C GLY A 157 3.66 4.27 -23.25
N VAL A 158 4.49 3.58 -22.49
CA VAL A 158 4.28 2.18 -22.09
C VAL A 158 3.07 2.10 -21.16
N GLN A 159 3.05 2.96 -20.12
CA GLN A 159 1.92 3.05 -19.20
C GLN A 159 0.93 4.13 -19.67
N LYS A 160 -0.30 3.71 -20.00
CA LYS A 160 -1.29 4.54 -20.72
C LYS A 160 -2.48 4.95 -19.86
N ASN A 161 -2.58 4.44 -18.62
CA ASN A 161 -3.73 4.65 -17.75
C ASN A 161 -3.83 6.05 -17.11
N SER A 162 -2.90 6.97 -17.41
CA SER A 162 -2.99 8.38 -17.01
C SER A 162 -2.30 9.32 -18.03
N PRO A 163 -3.04 9.83 -19.04
CA PRO A 163 -2.48 10.75 -20.03
C PRO A 163 -1.94 12.05 -19.43
N ALA A 164 -2.55 12.56 -18.36
CA ALA A 164 -2.08 13.77 -17.69
C ALA A 164 -0.69 13.57 -17.06
N VAL A 165 -0.47 12.42 -16.41
CA VAL A 165 0.84 12.08 -15.83
C VAL A 165 1.88 11.86 -16.94
N ALA A 166 1.51 11.16 -18.02
CA ALA A 166 2.40 10.98 -19.17
C ALA A 166 2.84 12.32 -19.79
N THR A 167 1.92 13.27 -19.97
CA THR A 167 2.24 14.61 -20.48
C THR A 167 3.16 15.37 -19.53
N LEU A 168 2.90 15.33 -18.22
CA LEU A 168 3.76 15.97 -17.22
C LEU A 168 5.17 15.39 -17.24
N LEU A 169 5.33 14.07 -17.23
CA LEU A 169 6.64 13.43 -17.15
C LEU A 169 7.48 13.58 -18.42
N LYS A 170 6.85 13.93 -19.55
CA LYS A 170 7.57 14.32 -20.78
C LYS A 170 8.34 15.63 -20.63
N THR A 171 7.97 16.52 -19.71
CA THR A 171 8.65 17.81 -19.50
C THR A 171 9.93 17.71 -18.67
N PHE A 172 10.21 16.55 -18.06
CA PHE A 172 11.40 16.31 -17.24
C PHE A 172 12.42 15.44 -17.98
N SER A 173 13.71 15.70 -17.78
CA SER A 173 14.78 14.80 -18.22
C SER A 173 14.79 13.50 -17.41
N GLU A 174 15.41 12.44 -17.94
CA GLU A 174 15.54 11.16 -17.20
C GLU A 174 16.34 11.34 -15.91
N GLN A 175 17.35 12.21 -15.91
CA GLN A 175 18.11 12.54 -14.70
C GLN A 175 17.22 13.23 -13.65
N GLU A 176 16.35 14.17 -14.05
CA GLU A 176 15.41 14.80 -13.11
C GLU A 176 14.40 13.79 -12.55
N LEU A 177 13.96 12.81 -13.36
CA LEU A 177 13.10 11.72 -12.88
C LEU A 177 13.85 10.80 -11.91
N GLN A 178 15.12 10.51 -12.15
CA GLN A 178 15.97 9.77 -11.22
C GLN A 178 16.12 10.52 -9.89
N ASP A 179 16.33 11.84 -9.94
CA ASP A 179 16.43 12.68 -8.74
C ASP A 179 15.11 12.70 -7.95
N VAL A 180 13.96 12.77 -8.64
CA VAL A 180 12.63 12.65 -8.03
C VAL A 180 12.45 11.31 -7.34
N ALA A 181 12.76 10.20 -8.03
CA ALA A 181 12.63 8.86 -7.47
C ALA A 181 13.49 8.72 -6.20
N ASN A 182 14.76 9.11 -6.29
CA ASN A 182 15.69 9.06 -5.17
C ASN A 182 15.20 9.87 -3.97
N TYR A 183 14.80 11.12 -4.20
CA TYR A 183 14.32 11.97 -3.14
C TYR A 183 13.06 11.42 -2.48
N LEU A 184 12.03 11.05 -3.25
CA LEU A 184 10.77 10.53 -2.72
C LEU A 184 10.98 9.22 -1.94
N SER A 185 11.83 8.33 -2.43
CA SER A 185 12.18 7.09 -1.75
C SER A 185 12.93 7.30 -0.44
N SER A 186 13.73 8.35 -0.33
CA SER A 186 14.48 8.69 0.90
C SER A 186 13.65 9.49 1.92
N TYR A 187 12.48 9.98 1.51
CA TYR A 187 11.72 10.93 2.30
C TYR A 187 10.68 10.23 3.17
N THR A 188 11.00 10.07 4.46
CA THR A 188 10.05 9.70 5.51
C THR A 188 9.29 10.96 5.97
N LYS A 189 7.99 10.84 6.21
CA LYS A 189 7.11 11.95 6.61
C LYS A 189 6.27 11.56 7.79
#